data_AF-A0A147K7J8-F1
#
_entry.id   AF-A0A147K7J8-F1
#
_cell.length_a   1.000
_cell.length_b   1.000
_cell.length_c   1.000
_cell.angle_alpha   90.00
_cell.angle_beta   90.00
_cell.angle_gamma   90.00
#
_symmetry.space_group_name_H-M   'P 1'
#
loop_
_entity.id
_entity.type
_entity.pdbx_description
1 polymer ?
#
loop_
_entity_poly.entity_id
_entity_poly.type
_entity_poly.pdbx_seq_one_letter_code
_entity_poly.pdbx_strand_id
1 'polypeptide(L)'
;MNYYNKCLQENTLYGIEAFLLKQNQLEYISVDKKNKLSQNIDITLDRDSNIIGEELTFCISNNGAYRDHLEIIFLLELSQSVNSETSFVSPIHSIIWHQFDDLLSLQCGWATKGTVTLELVPLDYLLVHGLERILQNKHMYFPLSNQKSCSIVRFSMQLGEFEEAKGSIGCLTGHDRDELLNFHYAIKNTLAFPLQK
;
A
#
# COMPACT_ATOMS: atom_id res chain seq x y z
N MET A 1 12.31 16.76 -0.39
CA MET A 1 13.32 15.95 0.32
C MET A 1 13.64 14.77 -0.61
N ASN A 2 14.90 14.45 -0.92
CA ASN A 2 15.22 13.45 -1.94
C ASN A 2 14.87 12.02 -1.45
N TYR A 3 13.77 11.46 -1.97
CA TYR A 3 13.21 10.12 -1.69
C TYR A 3 14.25 8.99 -1.74
N TYR A 4 15.23 9.12 -2.64
CA TYR A 4 16.26 8.12 -2.90
C TYR A 4 17.18 7.82 -1.70
N ASN A 5 17.41 8.80 -0.81
CA ASN A 5 18.40 8.67 0.26
C ASN A 5 17.88 7.93 1.50
N LYS A 6 16.56 7.83 1.70
CA LYS A 6 15.99 7.15 2.87
C LYS A 6 15.95 5.63 2.67
N CYS A 7 15.59 5.17 1.48
CA CYS A 7 15.47 3.75 1.17
C CYS A 7 16.83 3.00 1.16
N LEU A 8 17.91 3.67 0.76
CA LEU A 8 19.27 3.11 0.79
C LEU A 8 19.78 2.80 2.22
N GLN A 9 19.18 3.41 3.25
CA GLN A 9 19.57 3.18 4.64
C GLN A 9 18.84 2.00 5.29
N GLU A 10 17.70 1.57 4.72
CA GLU A 10 16.78 0.60 5.36
C GLU A 10 16.81 -0.80 4.74
N ASN A 11 17.66 -1.08 3.74
CA ASN A 11 17.70 -2.37 3.01
C ASN A 11 16.34 -2.78 2.41
N THR A 12 15.55 -1.80 2.00
CA THR A 12 14.19 -2.04 1.51
C THR A 12 14.09 -1.79 0.02
N LEU A 13 13.32 -2.62 -0.66
CA LEU A 13 13.05 -2.52 -2.08
C LEU A 13 12.05 -1.40 -2.40
N TYR A 14 11.07 -1.15 -1.51
CA TYR A 14 10.08 -0.09 -1.70
C TYR A 14 10.25 1.07 -0.71
N GLY A 15 10.16 2.28 -1.24
CA GLY A 15 9.84 3.47 -0.46
C GLY A 15 8.35 3.45 -0.17
N ILE A 16 8.00 3.50 1.12
CA ILE A 16 6.61 3.47 1.58
C ILE A 16 6.30 4.77 2.31
N GLU A 17 5.29 5.49 1.83
CA GLU A 17 4.65 6.57 2.57
C GLU A 17 3.20 6.21 2.87
N ALA A 18 2.74 6.52 4.09
CA ALA A 18 1.41 6.17 4.55
C ALA A 18 0.70 7.42 5.08
N PHE A 19 -0.57 7.56 4.73
CA PHE A 19 -1.41 8.67 5.13
C PHE A 19 -2.78 8.20 5.61
N LEU A 20 -3.32 8.88 6.61
CA LEU A 20 -4.72 8.78 7.01
C LEU A 20 -5.47 9.97 6.41
N LEU A 21 -6.52 9.70 5.66
CA LEU A 21 -7.47 10.71 5.18
C LEU A 21 -8.76 10.59 5.99
N LYS A 22 -9.09 11.66 6.73
CA LYS A 22 -10.33 11.79 7.51
C LYS A 22 -10.93 13.17 7.24
N GLN A 23 -12.16 13.23 6.74
CA GLN A 23 -12.89 14.49 6.50
C GLN A 23 -12.06 15.55 5.73
N ASN A 24 -11.37 15.13 4.66
CA ASN A 24 -10.47 15.97 3.84
C ASN A 24 -9.23 16.51 4.58
N GLN A 25 -8.89 15.95 5.74
CA GLN A 25 -7.63 16.16 6.43
C GLN A 25 -6.72 14.97 6.19
N LEU A 26 -5.50 15.23 5.75
CA LEU A 26 -4.48 14.22 5.50
C LEU A 26 -3.44 14.27 6.61
N GLU A 27 -3.24 13.15 7.29
CA GLU A 27 -2.27 13.01 8.36
C GLU A 27 -1.23 11.96 7.98
N TYR A 28 0.06 12.28 8.14
CA TYR A 28 1.14 11.34 7.86
C TYR A 28 1.23 10.25 8.94
N ILE A 29 1.45 9.02 8.53
CA ILE A 29 1.59 7.85 9.40
C ILE A 29 3.05 7.37 9.32
N SER A 30 3.76 7.38 10.45
CA SER A 30 5.10 6.80 10.52
C SER A 30 5.02 5.28 10.54
N VAL A 31 5.85 4.63 9.72
CA VAL A 31 6.10 3.19 9.78
C VAL A 31 6.84 2.85 11.08
N ASP A 32 6.62 1.65 11.63
CA ASP A 32 7.26 1.06 12.82
C ASP A 32 7.10 1.86 14.12
N LYS A 33 6.06 2.69 14.21
CA LYS A 33 5.70 3.45 15.41
C LYS A 33 4.20 3.45 15.61
N LYS A 34 3.77 3.58 16.88
CA LYS A 34 2.37 3.86 17.19
C LYS A 34 2.09 5.33 16.86
N ASN A 35 1.14 5.56 15.97
CA ASN A 35 0.69 6.89 15.56
C ASN A 35 -0.60 7.20 16.30
N LYS A 36 -0.59 8.30 17.07
CA LYS A 36 -1.81 8.93 17.60
C LYS A 36 -2.18 10.04 16.64
N LEU A 37 -3.17 9.78 15.80
CA LEU A 37 -3.63 10.72 14.78
C LEU A 37 -4.85 11.47 15.33
N SER A 38 -5.65 12.13 14.48
CA SER A 38 -6.89 12.83 14.85
C SER A 38 -7.63 12.20 16.04
N GLN A 39 -8.18 13.05 16.92
CA GLN A 39 -8.73 12.67 18.22
C GLN A 39 -9.49 11.33 18.15
N ASN A 40 -8.95 10.33 18.86
CA ASN A 40 -9.46 8.97 19.03
C ASN A 40 -9.12 7.93 17.95
N ILE A 41 -8.31 8.25 16.92
CA ILE A 41 -7.81 7.24 15.98
C ILE A 41 -6.38 6.85 16.33
N ASP A 42 -6.17 5.57 16.62
CA ASP A 42 -4.84 4.97 16.79
C ASP A 42 -4.52 4.10 15.57
N ILE A 43 -3.30 4.22 15.03
CA ILE A 43 -2.79 3.37 13.96
C ILE A 43 -1.41 2.84 14.33
N THR A 44 -1.22 1.54 14.11
CA THR A 44 0.09 0.88 14.13
C THR A 44 0.38 0.29 12.77
N LEU A 45 1.59 0.52 12.28
CA LEU A 45 2.15 -0.09 11.08
C LEU A 45 3.32 -0.96 11.49
N ASP A 46 3.39 -2.17 10.94
CA ASP A 46 4.47 -3.13 11.17
C ASP A 46 4.95 -3.65 9.82
N ARG A 47 6.25 -3.53 9.57
CA ARG A 47 6.88 -3.94 8.33
C ARG A 47 7.72 -5.20 8.55
N ASP A 48 7.41 -6.23 7.78
CA ASP A 48 8.24 -7.43 7.68
C ASP A 48 8.88 -7.50 6.30
N SER A 49 10.15 -7.89 6.23
CA SER A 49 10.91 -8.02 5.00
C SER A 49 11.56 -9.39 4.97
N ASN A 50 11.26 -10.15 3.93
CA ASN A 50 11.74 -11.51 3.75
C ASN A 50 12.40 -11.66 2.37
N ILE A 51 12.86 -12.87 2.05
CA ILE A 51 13.65 -13.13 0.82
C ILE A 51 12.83 -12.85 -0.45
N ILE A 52 11.52 -13.03 -0.39
CA ILE A 52 10.62 -12.96 -1.56
C ILE A 52 9.89 -11.63 -1.67
N GLY A 53 10.06 -10.72 -0.71
CA GLY A 53 9.41 -9.41 -0.73
C GLY A 53 9.25 -8.77 0.63
N GLU A 54 8.34 -7.81 0.67
CA GLU A 54 7.99 -7.03 1.86
C GLU A 54 6.50 -7.15 2.14
N GLU A 55 6.14 -7.27 3.40
CA GLU A 55 4.76 -7.17 3.88
C GLU A 55 4.65 -5.99 4.84
N LEU A 56 3.64 -5.16 4.63
CA LEU A 56 3.29 -4.08 5.54
C LEU A 56 1.91 -4.37 6.12
N THR A 57 1.85 -4.68 7.42
CA THR A 57 0.59 -4.87 8.12
C THR A 57 0.20 -3.60 8.86
N PHE A 58 -1.11 -3.36 8.97
CA PHE A 58 -1.64 -2.27 9.77
C PHE A 58 -2.78 -2.74 10.66
N CYS A 59 -2.91 -2.06 11.79
CA CYS A 59 -4.05 -2.11 12.66
C CYS A 59 -4.50 -0.67 12.96
N ILE A 60 -5.78 -0.40 12.74
CA ILE A 60 -6.41 0.90 12.99
C ILE A 60 -7.60 0.70 13.92
N SER A 61 -7.70 1.54 14.94
CA SER A 61 -8.80 1.51 15.91
C SER A 61 -9.44 2.88 16.06
N ASN A 62 -10.77 2.90 16.09
CA ASN A 62 -11.56 4.06 16.47
C ASN A 62 -11.93 3.97 17.95
N ASN A 63 -11.22 4.72 18.80
CA ASN A 63 -11.45 4.81 20.23
C ASN A 63 -12.51 5.86 20.62
N GLY A 64 -13.21 6.43 19.64
CA GLY A 64 -14.21 7.47 19.82
C GLY A 64 -15.61 6.91 20.05
N ALA A 65 -16.50 7.77 20.52
CA ALA A 65 -17.92 7.48 20.73
C ALA A 65 -18.78 7.69 19.46
N TYR A 66 -18.15 7.87 18.30
CA TYR A 66 -18.86 8.09 17.04
C TYR A 66 -18.28 7.22 15.94
N ARG A 67 -19.13 6.91 14.96
CA ARG A 67 -18.73 6.23 13.74
C ARG A 67 -17.94 7.18 12.84
N ASP A 68 -16.80 6.71 12.35
CA ASP A 68 -15.92 7.45 11.44
C ASP A 68 -15.73 6.71 10.11
N HIS A 69 -15.66 7.48 9.02
CA HIS A 69 -15.18 7.01 7.73
C HIS A 69 -13.72 7.40 7.57
N LEU A 70 -12.87 6.42 7.30
CA LEU A 70 -11.42 6.58 7.29
C LEU A 70 -10.88 5.96 6.00
N GLU A 71 -9.89 6.63 5.41
CA GLU A 71 -9.09 6.04 4.34
C GLU A 71 -7.61 6.00 4.75
N ILE A 72 -7.00 4.83 4.66
CA ILE A 72 -5.55 4.70 4.76
C ILE A 72 -5.01 4.59 3.34
N ILE A 73 -4.04 5.44 3.00
CA ILE A 73 -3.47 5.56 1.67
C ILE A 73 -1.98 5.29 1.78
N PHE A 74 -1.52 4.27 1.05
CA PHE A 74 -0.10 3.93 0.95
C PHE A 74 0.40 4.26 -0.45
N LEU A 75 1.50 5.01 -0.51
CA LEU A 75 2.28 5.26 -1.71
C LEU A 75 3.47 4.32 -1.70
N LEU A 76 3.59 3.48 -2.73
CA LEU A 76 4.63 2.47 -2.89
C LEU A 76 5.44 2.82 -4.14
N GLU A 77 6.70 3.21 -3.94
CA GLU A 77 7.64 3.52 -5.02
C GLU A 77 8.80 2.53 -5.00
N LEU A 78 9.23 2.02 -6.15
CA LEU A 78 10.47 1.24 -6.23
C LEU A 78 11.68 2.13 -5.91
N SER A 79 12.47 1.72 -4.92
CA SER A 79 13.62 2.48 -4.42
C SER A 79 14.82 2.46 -5.36
N GLN A 80 14.90 1.45 -6.23
CA GLN A 80 16.05 1.25 -7.10
C GLN A 80 15.91 2.08 -8.39
N SER A 81 17.03 2.61 -8.85
CA SER A 81 17.13 3.15 -10.21
C SER A 81 17.10 1.99 -11.19
N VAL A 82 16.12 2.00 -12.09
CA VAL A 82 15.92 0.99 -13.13
C VAL A 82 16.07 1.64 -14.50
N ASN A 83 16.59 0.89 -15.47
CA ASN A 83 16.77 1.42 -16.83
C ASN A 83 15.44 1.49 -17.59
N SER A 84 14.52 0.58 -17.26
CA SER A 84 13.18 0.52 -17.82
C SER A 84 12.19 0.07 -16.76
N GLU A 85 10.98 0.64 -16.80
CA GLU A 85 9.87 0.22 -15.95
C GLU A 85 8.61 0.13 -16.82
N THR A 86 7.92 -0.99 -16.75
CA THR A 86 6.55 -1.15 -17.26
C THR A 86 5.67 -1.64 -16.13
N SER A 87 4.62 -0.88 -15.84
CA SER A 87 3.74 -1.12 -14.71
C SER A 87 2.30 -1.20 -15.20
N PHE A 88 1.50 -2.13 -14.67
CA PHE A 88 0.09 -2.23 -15.05
C PHE A 88 -0.78 -2.80 -13.93
N VAL A 89 -2.04 -2.38 -13.91
CA VAL A 89 -3.05 -2.95 -13.00
C VAL A 89 -3.62 -4.21 -13.65
N SER A 90 -3.59 -5.35 -12.96
CA SER A 90 -4.15 -6.57 -13.52
C SER A 90 -5.68 -6.46 -13.62
N PRO A 91 -6.29 -6.78 -14.78
CA PRO A 91 -7.75 -6.72 -14.93
C PRO A 91 -8.48 -7.90 -14.26
N ILE A 92 -7.75 -8.96 -13.93
CA ILE A 92 -8.31 -10.24 -13.44
C ILE A 92 -7.97 -10.45 -11.97
N HIS A 93 -6.81 -9.95 -11.54
CA HIS A 93 -6.31 -10.10 -10.18
C HIS A 93 -6.27 -8.72 -9.54
N SER A 94 -6.68 -8.59 -8.27
CA SER A 94 -6.56 -7.34 -7.52
C SER A 94 -5.10 -7.08 -7.13
N ILE A 95 -4.23 -6.89 -8.14
CA ILE A 95 -2.79 -6.73 -8.02
C ILE A 95 -2.28 -5.69 -9.04
N ILE A 96 -1.17 -5.04 -8.71
CA ILE A 96 -0.38 -4.23 -9.65
C ILE A 96 0.90 -5.00 -9.96
N TRP A 97 1.23 -5.08 -11.25
CA TRP A 97 2.49 -5.61 -11.72
C TRP A 97 3.43 -4.47 -12.04
N HIS A 98 4.70 -4.67 -11.70
CA HIS A 98 5.81 -3.89 -12.18
C HIS A 98 6.82 -4.85 -12.80
N GLN A 99 7.29 -4.53 -13.99
CA GLN A 99 8.42 -5.17 -14.64
C GLN A 99 9.52 -4.15 -14.79
N PHE A 100 10.70 -4.46 -14.27
CA PHE A 100 11.87 -3.60 -14.35
C PHE A 100 13.10 -4.44 -14.68
N ASP A 101 13.71 -4.15 -15.83
CA ASP A 101 14.77 -4.95 -16.42
C ASP A 101 14.38 -6.46 -16.45
N ASP A 102 15.12 -7.34 -15.76
CA ASP A 102 14.84 -8.79 -15.69
C ASP A 102 14.03 -9.21 -14.45
N LEU A 103 13.53 -8.25 -13.66
CA LEU A 103 12.85 -8.51 -12.39
C LEU A 103 11.36 -8.15 -12.48
N LEU A 104 10.53 -8.99 -11.88
CA LEU A 104 9.10 -8.77 -11.74
C LEU A 104 8.76 -8.45 -10.29
N SER A 105 7.73 -7.64 -10.14
CA SER A 105 7.12 -7.32 -8.87
C SER A 105 5.60 -7.38 -8.95
N LEU A 106 5.01 -7.88 -7.88
CA LEU A 106 3.59 -7.94 -7.64
C LEU A 106 3.27 -7.19 -6.35
N GLN A 107 2.36 -6.23 -6.45
CA GLN A 107 1.84 -5.51 -5.28
C GLN A 107 0.35 -5.79 -5.12
N CYS A 108 -0.08 -6.02 -3.88
CA CYS A 108 -1.47 -6.32 -3.56
C CYS A 108 -1.82 -5.85 -2.15
N GLY A 109 -3.11 -5.78 -1.84
CA GLY A 109 -3.58 -5.40 -0.50
C GLY A 109 -4.85 -6.14 -0.10
N TRP A 110 -5.03 -6.31 1.20
CA TRP A 110 -6.21 -6.93 1.80
C TRP A 110 -6.57 -6.26 3.11
N ALA A 111 -7.85 -6.28 3.46
CA ALA A 111 -8.34 -5.78 4.73
C ALA A 111 -9.44 -6.67 5.28
N THR A 112 -9.52 -6.75 6.61
CA THR A 112 -10.59 -7.46 7.31
C THR A 112 -11.93 -6.71 7.22
N LYS A 113 -11.89 -5.41 6.93
CA LYS A 113 -13.06 -4.54 6.83
C LYS A 113 -12.84 -3.46 5.77
N GLY A 114 -13.93 -3.09 5.09
CA GLY A 114 -13.90 -2.06 4.06
C GLY A 114 -13.50 -2.60 2.68
N THR A 115 -13.02 -1.71 1.84
CA THR A 115 -12.63 -2.00 0.45
C THR A 115 -11.17 -1.60 0.21
N VAL A 116 -10.48 -2.40 -0.60
CA VAL A 116 -9.13 -2.10 -1.07
C VAL A 116 -9.19 -1.65 -2.52
N THR A 117 -8.57 -0.51 -2.83
CA THR A 117 -8.41 -0.03 -4.20
C THR A 117 -6.94 0.08 -4.52
N LEU A 118 -6.58 -0.36 -5.73
CA LEU A 118 -5.23 -0.29 -6.26
C LEU A 118 -5.23 0.69 -7.44
N GLU A 119 -4.33 1.66 -7.39
CA GLU A 119 -4.15 2.63 -8.45
C GLU A 119 -2.69 2.65 -8.86
N LEU A 120 -2.43 2.75 -10.15
CA LEU A 120 -1.09 2.98 -10.67
C LEU A 120 -1.03 4.41 -11.18
N VAL A 121 0.01 5.15 -10.79
CA VAL A 121 0.19 6.55 -11.12
C VAL A 121 1.63 6.82 -11.55
N PRO A 122 1.86 7.40 -12.73
CA PRO A 122 3.20 7.85 -13.10
C PRO A 122 3.73 8.93 -12.14
N LEU A 123 5.02 8.86 -11.77
CA LEU A 123 5.58 9.70 -10.71
C LEU A 123 5.54 11.20 -10.99
N ASP A 124 5.80 11.60 -12.23
CA ASP A 124 5.67 12.99 -12.69
C ASP A 124 4.25 13.54 -12.46
N TYR A 125 3.22 12.76 -12.76
CA TYR A 125 1.83 13.12 -12.48
C TYR A 125 1.57 13.21 -10.97
N LEU A 126 2.07 12.24 -10.20
CA LEU A 126 1.92 12.21 -8.75
C LEU A 126 2.55 13.44 -8.08
N LEU A 127 3.73 13.85 -8.53
CA LEU A 127 4.44 15.00 -7.98
C LEU A 127 3.70 16.33 -8.21
N VAL A 128 3.00 16.46 -9.34
CA VAL A 128 2.28 17.70 -9.68
C VAL A 128 0.85 17.72 -9.13
N HIS A 129 0.15 16.59 -9.16
CA HIS A 129 -1.28 16.52 -8.89
C HIS A 129 -1.67 15.60 -7.72
N GLY A 130 -0.76 14.78 -7.22
CA GLY A 130 -1.04 13.67 -6.32
C GLY A 130 -1.71 14.10 -5.02
N LEU A 131 -1.10 15.02 -4.29
CA LEU A 131 -1.58 15.45 -2.98
C LEU A 131 -2.95 16.14 -3.06
N GLU A 132 -3.16 16.99 -4.07
CA GLU A 132 -4.45 17.64 -4.29
C GLU A 132 -5.55 16.61 -4.57
N ARG A 133 -5.27 15.64 -5.45
CA ARG A 133 -6.25 14.59 -5.79
C ARG A 133 -6.53 13.66 -4.62
N ILE A 134 -5.53 13.33 -3.82
CA ILE A 134 -5.69 12.57 -2.57
C ILE A 134 -6.62 13.33 -1.61
N LEU A 135 -6.37 14.63 -1.37
CA LEU A 135 -7.21 15.46 -0.49
C LEU A 135 -8.64 15.60 -0.98
N GLN A 136 -8.85 15.66 -2.30
CA GLN A 136 -10.18 15.68 -2.93
C GLN A 136 -10.88 14.31 -2.95
N ASN A 137 -10.25 13.28 -2.38
CA ASN A 137 -10.65 11.89 -2.47
C ASN A 137 -10.95 11.42 -3.91
N LYS A 138 -10.07 11.80 -4.85
CA LYS A 138 -10.18 11.41 -6.26
C LYS A 138 -9.15 10.34 -6.60
N HIS A 139 -9.63 9.25 -7.18
CA HIS A 139 -8.78 8.21 -7.76
C HIS A 139 -7.96 8.76 -8.94
N MET A 140 -6.75 8.22 -9.10
CA MET A 140 -5.80 8.48 -10.16
C MET A 140 -5.50 7.15 -10.84
N TYR A 141 -6.35 6.73 -11.78
CA TYR A 141 -6.24 5.41 -12.37
C TYR A 141 -5.57 5.45 -13.75
N PHE A 142 -4.35 4.94 -13.83
CA PHE A 142 -3.64 4.69 -15.08
C PHE A 142 -3.43 3.18 -15.23
N PRO A 143 -4.13 2.49 -16.14
CA PRO A 143 -4.10 1.01 -16.19
C PRO A 143 -2.75 0.44 -16.64
N LEU A 144 -1.93 1.23 -17.32
CA LEU A 144 -0.61 0.89 -17.85
C LEU A 144 0.28 2.14 -17.83
N SER A 145 1.55 1.96 -17.52
CA SER A 145 2.58 3.00 -17.52
C SER A 145 3.91 2.40 -18.00
N ASN A 146 4.61 3.11 -18.88
CA ASN A 146 5.95 2.74 -19.38
C ASN A 146 7.05 3.67 -18.83
N GLN A 147 6.75 4.35 -17.72
CA GLN A 147 7.65 5.25 -17.03
C GLN A 147 7.66 4.94 -15.54
N LYS A 148 8.60 5.55 -14.81
CA LYS A 148 8.71 5.33 -13.37
C LYS A 148 7.39 5.66 -12.68
N SER A 149 6.83 4.69 -11.96
CA SER A 149 5.47 4.79 -11.41
C SER A 149 5.43 4.51 -9.91
N CYS A 150 4.40 5.06 -9.28
CA CYS A 150 4.01 4.77 -7.92
C CYS A 150 2.72 3.97 -7.95
N SER A 151 2.66 2.95 -7.11
CA SER A 151 1.40 2.31 -6.78
C SER A 151 0.79 2.98 -5.57
N ILE A 152 -0.53 3.15 -5.61
CA ILE A 152 -1.32 3.65 -4.51
C ILE A 152 -2.25 2.54 -4.07
N VAL A 153 -2.13 2.15 -2.80
CA VAL A 153 -3.04 1.20 -2.16
C VAL A 153 -3.92 1.98 -1.19
N ARG A 154 -5.22 2.01 -1.45
CA ARG A 154 -6.20 2.68 -0.59
C ARG A 154 -7.06 1.66 0.15
N PHE A 155 -7.21 1.86 1.44
CA PHE A 155 -8.11 1.11 2.30
C PHE A 155 -9.21 2.05 2.78
N SER A 156 -10.41 1.91 2.23
CA SER A 156 -11.57 2.71 2.61
C SER A 156 -12.47 1.91 3.54
N MET A 157 -12.72 2.41 4.74
CA MET A 157 -13.44 1.68 5.78
C MET A 157 -14.34 2.59 6.61
N GLN A 158 -15.33 1.97 7.26
CA GLN A 158 -16.20 2.62 8.22
C GLN A 158 -16.07 1.91 9.56
N LEU A 159 -15.52 2.61 10.56
CA LEU A 159 -15.33 2.09 11.91
C LEU A 159 -16.38 2.71 12.83
N GLY A 160 -17.15 1.85 13.48
CA GLY A 160 -18.03 2.19 14.59
C GLY A 160 -17.26 2.52 15.86
N GLU A 161 -18.00 2.65 16.95
CA GLU A 161 -17.47 2.98 18.27
C GLU A 161 -16.61 1.82 18.80
N PHE A 162 -15.38 2.12 19.23
CA PHE A 162 -14.44 1.14 19.77
C PHE A 162 -14.14 -0.04 18.83
N GLU A 163 -14.30 0.17 17.53
CA GLU A 163 -14.03 -0.84 16.52
C GLU A 163 -12.59 -0.77 16.00
N GLU A 164 -12.09 -1.94 15.59
CA GLU A 164 -10.78 -2.14 15.00
C GLU A 164 -10.91 -2.73 13.59
N ALA A 165 -9.99 -2.35 12.69
CA ALA A 165 -9.77 -3.02 11.43
C ALA A 165 -8.28 -3.30 11.21
N LYS A 166 -8.01 -4.36 10.46
CA LYS A 166 -6.67 -4.77 10.08
C LYS A 166 -6.58 -4.88 8.57
N GLY A 167 -5.38 -4.72 8.05
CA GLY A 167 -5.08 -5.06 6.67
C GLY A 167 -3.59 -5.21 6.48
N SER A 168 -3.22 -5.64 5.29
CA SER A 168 -1.83 -5.60 4.89
C SER A 168 -1.66 -5.33 3.40
N ILE A 169 -0.44 -4.98 3.05
CA ILE A 169 0.06 -4.83 1.69
C ILE A 169 1.18 -5.86 1.52
N GLY A 170 1.14 -6.60 0.43
CA GLY A 170 2.23 -7.47 0.01
C GLY A 170 2.91 -6.89 -1.22
N CYS A 171 4.25 -6.79 -1.17
CA CYS A 171 5.12 -6.39 -2.26
C CYS A 171 6.11 -7.52 -2.55
N LEU A 172 5.76 -8.41 -3.47
CA LEU A 172 6.53 -9.61 -3.81
C LEU A 172 7.41 -9.36 -5.02
N THR A 173 8.61 -9.94 -5.05
CA THR A 173 9.53 -9.82 -6.20
C THR A 173 10.19 -11.12 -6.58
N GLY A 174 10.42 -11.31 -7.86
CA GLY A 174 10.99 -12.54 -8.41
C GLY A 174 11.15 -12.47 -9.92
N HIS A 175 11.73 -13.51 -10.51
CA HIS A 175 11.99 -13.59 -11.95
C HIS A 175 10.91 -14.37 -12.72
N ASP A 176 10.06 -15.11 -12.00
CA ASP A 176 9.00 -15.93 -12.58
C ASP A 176 7.61 -15.43 -12.14
N ARG A 177 6.77 -15.17 -13.12
CA ARG A 177 5.41 -14.66 -12.91
C ARG A 177 4.51 -15.67 -12.21
N ASP A 178 4.60 -16.94 -12.58
CA ASP A 178 3.74 -18.00 -12.05
C ASP A 178 4.13 -18.32 -10.61
N GLU A 179 5.43 -18.28 -10.29
CA GLU A 179 5.93 -18.37 -8.92
C GLU A 179 5.35 -17.25 -8.03
N LEU A 180 5.43 -16.00 -8.49
CA LEU A 180 4.88 -14.85 -7.75
C LEU A 180 3.37 -14.94 -7.55
N LEU A 181 2.63 -15.41 -8.56
CA LEU A 181 1.19 -15.64 -8.44
C LEU A 181 0.88 -16.74 -7.43
N ASN A 182 1.63 -17.84 -7.42
CA ASN A 182 1.45 -18.92 -6.46
C ASN A 182 1.71 -18.44 -5.03
N PHE A 183 2.74 -17.63 -4.80
CA PHE A 183 2.97 -17.01 -3.49
C PHE A 183 1.85 -16.05 -3.10
N HIS A 184 1.39 -15.19 -4.00
CA HIS A 184 0.25 -14.31 -3.76
C HIS A 184 -1.00 -15.11 -3.34
N TYR A 185 -1.30 -16.21 -4.04
CA TYR A 185 -2.43 -17.07 -3.68
C TYR A 185 -2.23 -17.77 -2.35
N ALA A 186 -1.02 -18.23 -2.03
CA ALA A 186 -0.71 -18.84 -0.75
C ALA A 186 -0.99 -17.85 0.40
N ILE A 187 -0.45 -16.62 0.32
CA ILE A 187 -0.66 -15.56 1.32
C ILE A 187 -2.15 -15.27 1.48
N LYS A 188 -2.86 -15.03 0.36
CA LYS A 188 -4.29 -14.74 0.36
C LYS A 188 -5.11 -15.87 0.99
N ASN A 189 -4.74 -17.12 0.74
CA ASN A 189 -5.44 -18.29 1.27
C ASN A 189 -5.13 -18.54 2.75
N THR A 190 -3.92 -18.28 3.23
CA THR A 190 -3.59 -18.34 4.67
C THR A 190 -4.39 -17.31 5.48
N LEU A 191 -4.73 -16.17 4.87
CA LEU A 191 -5.59 -15.16 5.48
C LEU A 191 -7.08 -15.57 5.47
N ALA A 192 -7.53 -16.30 4.44
CA ALA A 192 -8.90 -16.81 4.35
C ALA A 192 -9.14 -18.02 5.27
N PHE A 193 -8.11 -18.82 5.51
CA PHE A 193 -8.11 -19.96 6.42
C PHE A 193 -6.90 -19.85 7.35
N PRO A 194 -6.99 -19.07 8.44
CA PRO A 194 -5.90 -19.04 9.41
C PRO A 194 -5.68 -20.48 9.88
N LEU A 195 -4.48 -21.01 9.62
CA LEU A 195 -4.09 -22.34 10.06
C LEU A 195 -4.42 -22.44 11.55
N GLN A 196 -5.37 -23.30 11.90
CA GLN A 196 -5.71 -23.58 13.29
C GLN A 196 -4.43 -24.06 13.99
N LYS A 197 -4.12 -23.44 15.13
CA LYS A 197 -3.00 -23.82 16.00
C LYS A 197 -3.12 -25.26 16.47
#